data_AF-A0A2E2ER30-F1
#
_entry.id   AF-A0A2E2ER30-F1
#
_cell.length_a   1.000
_cell.length_b   1.000
_cell.length_c   1.000
_cell.angle_alpha   90.00
_cell.angle_beta   90.00
_cell.angle_gamma   90.00
#
_symmetry.space_group_name_H-M   'P 1'
#
loop_
_entity.id
_entity.type
_entity.pdbx_description
1 polymer ?
#
loop_
_entity_poly.entity_id
_entity_poly.type
_entity_poly.pdbx_seq_one_letter_code
_entity_poly.pdbx_strand_id
1 'polypeptide(L)'
;MKTIKLLKTCINIYYYLMLISFVFGLITLPILLFTQASFEINMLGSGTIDLGLLNVYENLLIITVMVIVFGIYFMAIRLIKLTVDAMSTGDYFSSYVITNFKKIGKFFLFCAFGFSILESIVKIIVYNKFTIGINSVFALFLIIGLFLTFLSEVFKIAKAAKEENELTV
;
A
#
# COMPACT_ATOMS: atom_id res chain seq x y z
N MET A 1 4.61 21.94 15.85
CA MET A 1 5.19 20.68 16.37
C MET A 1 6.29 20.19 15.42
N LYS A 2 7.53 20.00 15.90
CA LYS A 2 8.67 19.64 15.01
C LYS A 2 8.51 18.23 14.41
N THR A 3 7.89 17.32 15.15
CA THR A 3 7.68 15.91 14.78
C THR A 3 6.78 15.73 13.54
N ILE A 4 5.67 16.48 13.43
CA ILE A 4 4.78 16.36 12.27
C ILE A 4 5.42 16.88 10.98
N LYS A 5 6.26 17.92 11.06
CA LYS A 5 7.03 18.43 9.92
C LYS A 5 8.05 17.38 9.43
N LEU A 6 8.68 16.66 10.35
CA LEU A 6 9.58 15.55 10.01
C LEU A 6 8.81 14.41 9.34
N LEU A 7 7.68 13.98 9.92
CA LEU A 7 6.82 12.94 9.34
C LEU A 7 6.38 13.28 7.92
N LYS A 8 5.92 14.51 7.69
CA LYS A 8 5.55 15.03 6.36
C LYS A 8 6.71 14.91 5.36
N THR A 9 7.91 15.29 5.79
CA THR A 9 9.11 15.23 4.94
C THR A 9 9.43 13.79 4.57
N CYS A 10 9.42 12.87 5.53
CA CYS A 10 9.64 11.44 5.27
C CYS A 10 8.62 10.84 4.30
N ILE A 11 7.33 11.14 4.48
CA ILE A 11 6.26 10.65 3.60
C ILE A 11 6.40 11.23 2.19
N ASN A 12 6.76 12.51 2.06
CA ASN A 12 6.99 13.12 0.75
C ASN A 12 8.14 12.45 0.00
N ILE A 13 9.28 12.25 0.67
CA ILE A 13 10.43 11.54 0.09
C ILE A 13 10.00 10.14 -0.36
N TYR A 14 9.33 9.39 0.53
CA TYR A 14 8.86 8.03 0.22
C TYR A 14 7.90 8.02 -0.98
N TYR A 15 6.94 8.95 -1.04
CA TYR A 15 5.99 9.05 -2.13
C TYR A 15 6.67 9.30 -3.49
N TYR A 16 7.63 10.22 -3.55
CA TYR A 16 8.34 10.51 -4.80
C TYR A 16 9.28 9.38 -5.22
N LEU A 17 9.96 8.72 -4.28
CA LEU A 17 10.74 7.51 -4.57
C LEU A 17 9.85 6.41 -5.16
N MET A 18 8.69 6.17 -4.56
CA MET A 18 7.73 5.18 -5.05
C MET A 18 7.17 5.56 -6.43
N LEU A 19 6.90 6.85 -6.68
CA LEU A 19 6.45 7.33 -8.00
C LEU A 19 7.52 7.07 -9.07
N ILE A 20 8.78 7.36 -8.77
CA ILE A 20 9.90 7.09 -9.68
C ILE A 20 9.97 5.59 -9.99
N SER A 21 9.96 4.74 -8.96
CA SER A 21 9.96 3.27 -9.14
C SER A 21 8.78 2.79 -9.96
N PHE A 22 7.60 3.37 -9.78
CA PHE A 22 6.40 3.02 -10.54
C PHE A 22 6.53 3.39 -12.02
N VAL A 23 7.05 4.59 -12.34
CA VAL A 23 7.29 5.02 -13.72
C VAL A 23 8.34 4.12 -14.40
N PHE A 24 9.44 3.81 -13.70
CA PHE A 24 10.44 2.86 -14.22
C PHE A 24 9.82 1.49 -14.48
N GLY A 25 9.04 0.96 -13.53
CA GLY A 25 8.35 -0.31 -13.68
C GLY A 25 7.40 -0.35 -14.88
N LEU A 26 6.65 0.73 -15.13
CA LEU A 26 5.76 0.82 -16.30
C LEU A 26 6.49 0.79 -17.63
N ILE A 27 7.73 1.30 -17.69
CA ILE A 27 8.56 1.29 -18.90
C ILE A 27 9.27 -0.05 -19.06
N THR A 28 9.82 -0.61 -17.98
CA THR A 28 10.60 -1.85 -18.05
C THR A 28 9.73 -3.10 -18.22
N LEU A 29 8.55 -3.16 -17.61
CA LEU A 29 7.67 -4.34 -17.68
C LEU A 29 7.28 -4.73 -19.12
N PRO A 30 6.83 -3.80 -20.00
CA PRO A 30 6.56 -4.14 -21.40
C PRO A 30 7.80 -4.63 -22.15
N ILE A 31 8.96 -3.99 -21.95
CA ILE A 31 10.21 -4.38 -22.62
C ILE A 31 10.59 -5.82 -22.23
N LEU A 32 10.47 -6.16 -20.95
CA LEU A 32 10.75 -7.51 -20.45
C LEU A 32 9.79 -8.55 -21.04
N LEU A 33 8.49 -8.22 -21.15
CA LEU A 33 7.50 -9.08 -21.78
C LEU A 33 7.79 -9.38 -23.25
N PHE A 34 8.26 -8.39 -24.02
CA PHE A 34 8.55 -8.57 -25.45
C PHE A 34 9.91 -9.18 -25.76
N THR A 35 10.88 -9.05 -24.85
CA THR A 35 12.25 -9.56 -25.06
C THR A 35 12.47 -10.96 -24.51
N GLN A 36 11.56 -11.47 -23.66
CA GLN A 36 11.73 -12.74 -22.92
C GLN A 36 13.09 -12.85 -22.20
N ALA A 37 13.69 -11.70 -21.87
CA ALA A 37 14.95 -11.68 -21.15
C ALA A 37 14.74 -12.25 -19.74
N SER A 38 15.69 -13.05 -19.28
CA SER A 38 15.70 -13.54 -17.90
C SER A 38 15.71 -12.35 -16.95
N PHE A 39 14.72 -12.28 -16.06
CA PHE A 39 14.57 -11.19 -15.11
C PHE A 39 14.11 -11.75 -13.78
N GLU A 40 15.03 -11.75 -12.83
CA GLU A 40 14.77 -12.20 -11.47
C GLU A 40 14.05 -11.12 -10.68
N ILE A 41 12.81 -11.40 -10.30
CA ILE A 41 12.06 -10.58 -9.35
C ILE A 41 12.10 -11.27 -7.99
N ASN A 42 12.62 -10.57 -6.99
CA ASN A 42 12.43 -10.97 -5.60
C ASN A 42 11.05 -10.51 -5.14
N MET A 43 10.10 -11.44 -5.13
CA MET A 43 8.77 -11.20 -4.60
C MET A 43 8.81 -11.39 -3.08
N LEU A 44 8.33 -10.39 -2.34
CA LEU A 44 8.28 -10.34 -0.88
C LEU A 44 7.76 -11.65 -0.25
N GLY A 45 8.69 -12.55 0.13
CA GLY A 45 8.42 -13.80 0.83
C GLY A 45 8.39 -15.09 -0.03
N SER A 46 8.52 -15.01 -1.36
CA SER A 46 8.45 -16.19 -2.25
C SER A 46 9.75 -16.53 -2.99
N GLY A 47 10.85 -15.83 -2.69
CA GLY A 47 12.15 -16.01 -3.34
C GLY A 47 12.27 -15.25 -4.66
N THR A 48 13.40 -15.43 -5.35
CA THR A 48 13.63 -14.90 -6.69
C THR A 48 12.92 -15.75 -7.73
N ILE A 49 12.17 -15.11 -8.62
CA ILE A 49 11.47 -15.77 -9.73
C ILE A 49 12.01 -15.17 -11.01
N ASP A 50 12.49 -16.02 -11.91
CA ASP A 50 12.82 -15.61 -13.26
C ASP A 50 11.57 -15.62 -14.14
N LEU A 51 11.09 -14.43 -14.50
CA LEU A 51 9.93 -14.27 -15.38
C LEU A 51 10.20 -14.76 -16.81
N GLY A 52 11.46 -14.87 -17.24
CA GLY A 52 11.82 -15.32 -18.59
C GLY A 52 11.47 -16.79 -18.86
N LEU A 53 11.28 -17.59 -17.80
CA LEU A 53 10.96 -19.03 -17.89
C LEU A 53 9.46 -19.31 -17.99
N LEU A 54 8.61 -18.30 -17.77
CA LEU A 54 7.16 -18.45 -17.73
C LEU A 54 6.52 -18.17 -19.09
N ASN A 55 5.35 -18.78 -19.33
CA ASN A 55 4.56 -18.51 -20.52
C ASN A 55 4.07 -17.05 -20.51
N VAL A 56 3.85 -16.45 -21.69
CA VAL A 56 3.37 -15.08 -21.85
C VAL A 56 2.06 -14.84 -21.09
N TYR A 57 1.15 -15.81 -21.09
CA TYR A 57 -0.13 -15.70 -20.36
C TYR A 57 0.06 -15.71 -18.82
N GLU A 58 0.99 -16.52 -18.33
CA GLU A 58 1.32 -16.61 -16.90
C GLU A 58 1.98 -15.31 -16.42
N ASN A 59 2.93 -14.80 -17.20
CA ASN A 59 3.57 -13.51 -16.96
C ASN A 59 2.56 -12.37 -16.98
N LEU A 60 1.66 -12.33 -17.97
CA LEU A 60 0.62 -11.30 -18.06
C LEU A 60 -0.31 -11.32 -16.85
N LEU A 61 -0.69 -12.51 -16.38
CA LEU A 61 -1.54 -12.67 -15.19
C LEU A 61 -0.81 -12.17 -13.93
N ILE A 62 0.43 -12.59 -13.69
CA ILE A 62 1.23 -12.16 -12.53
C ILE A 62 1.41 -10.65 -12.54
N ILE A 63 1.81 -10.07 -13.68
CA ILE A 63 2.02 -8.63 -13.81
C ILE A 63 0.73 -7.85 -13.61
N THR A 64 -0.41 -8.32 -14.15
CA THR A 64 -1.70 -7.65 -13.98
C THR A 64 -2.10 -7.59 -12.51
N VAL A 65 -2.01 -8.70 -11.79
CA VAL A 65 -2.32 -8.75 -10.35
C VAL A 65 -1.34 -7.87 -9.57
N MET A 66 -0.05 -7.90 -9.91
CA MET A 66 0.97 -7.06 -9.29
C MET A 66 0.66 -5.57 -9.47
N VAL A 67 0.38 -5.11 -10.69
CA VAL A 67 0.03 -3.70 -10.98
C VAL A 67 -1.21 -3.26 -10.20
N ILE A 68 -2.24 -4.11 -10.07
CA ILE A 68 -3.44 -3.81 -9.29
C ILE A 68 -3.09 -3.60 -7.80
N VAL A 69 -2.37 -4.55 -7.20
CA VAL A 69 -2.02 -4.50 -5.77
C VAL A 69 -1.11 -3.31 -5.47
N PHE A 70 -0.08 -3.09 -6.28
CA PHE A 70 0.81 -1.93 -6.15
C PHE A 70 0.09 -0.61 -6.42
N GLY A 71 -0.88 -0.58 -7.33
CA GLY A 71 -1.72 0.60 -7.58
C GLY A 71 -2.56 1.00 -6.37
N ILE A 72 -3.19 0.02 -5.70
CA ILE A 72 -3.93 0.25 -4.45
C ILE A 72 -2.99 0.76 -3.35
N TYR A 73 -1.82 0.13 -3.22
CA TYR A 73 -0.80 0.58 -2.27
C TYR A 73 -0.36 2.03 -2.53
N PHE A 74 -0.11 2.38 -3.79
CA PHE A 74 0.24 3.74 -4.19
C PHE A 74 -0.84 4.76 -3.83
N MET A 75 -2.13 4.41 -4.04
CA MET A 75 -3.25 5.24 -3.61
C MET A 75 -3.30 5.43 -2.09
N ALA A 76 -2.98 4.39 -1.31
CA ALA A 76 -2.90 4.47 0.14
C ALA A 76 -1.82 5.46 0.60
N ILE A 77 -0.62 5.40 0.02
CA ILE A 77 0.48 6.31 0.35
C ILE A 77 0.15 7.76 -0.06
N ARG A 78 -0.51 7.95 -1.22
CA ARG A 78 -1.00 9.28 -1.63
C ARG A 78 -1.98 9.84 -0.60
N LEU A 79 -2.92 9.04 -0.10
CA LEU A 79 -3.84 9.47 0.95
C LEU A 79 -3.13 9.79 2.27
N ILE A 80 -2.12 9.02 2.65
CA ILE A 80 -1.29 9.32 3.83
C ILE A 80 -0.63 10.70 3.66
N LYS A 81 -0.03 10.97 2.49
CA LYS A 81 0.58 12.28 2.18
C LYS A 81 -0.41 13.42 2.39
N LEU A 82 -1.60 13.32 1.77
CA LEU A 82 -2.64 14.35 1.88
C LEU A 82 -3.14 14.54 3.32
N THR A 83 -3.24 13.45 4.08
CA THR A 83 -3.68 13.49 5.48
C THR A 83 -2.65 14.20 6.36
N VAL A 84 -1.37 13.87 6.20
CA VAL A 84 -0.30 14.51 6.97
C VAL A 84 -0.10 15.97 6.56
N ASP A 85 -0.33 16.31 5.29
CA ASP A 85 -0.35 17.70 4.84
C ASP A 85 -1.42 18.51 5.59
N ALA A 86 -2.66 18.01 5.67
CA ALA A 86 -3.75 18.67 6.41
C ALA A 86 -3.48 18.76 7.93
N MET A 87 -2.95 17.69 8.53
CA MET A 87 -2.58 17.73 9.95
C MET A 87 -1.42 18.70 10.21
N SER A 88 -0.50 18.89 9.25
CA SER A 88 0.63 19.82 9.38
C SER A 88 0.20 21.29 9.42
N THR A 89 -0.97 21.63 8.87
CA THR A 89 -1.57 22.98 8.94
C THR A 89 -2.40 23.20 10.20
N GLY A 90 -2.47 22.21 11.11
CA GLY A 90 -3.18 22.33 12.39
C GLY A 90 -4.58 21.74 12.39
N ASP A 91 -5.06 21.22 11.26
CA ASP A 91 -6.41 20.66 11.13
C ASP A 91 -6.43 19.16 11.45
N TYR A 92 -6.26 18.81 12.72
CA TYR A 92 -6.09 17.42 13.16
C TYR A 92 -7.41 16.62 13.20
N PHE A 93 -8.51 17.27 13.58
CA PHE A 93 -9.79 16.62 13.85
C PHE A 93 -10.84 16.89 12.77
N SER A 94 -10.46 17.35 11.57
CA SER A 94 -11.44 17.50 10.50
C SER A 94 -12.00 16.18 10.02
N SER A 95 -13.23 16.25 9.52
CA SER A 95 -13.89 15.15 8.83
C SER A 95 -13.05 14.63 7.65
N TYR A 96 -12.22 15.49 7.04
CA TYR A 96 -11.29 15.11 5.98
C TYR A 96 -10.23 14.12 6.48
N VAL A 97 -9.50 14.46 7.56
CA VAL A 97 -8.47 13.60 8.16
C VAL A 97 -9.06 12.28 8.63
N ILE A 98 -10.21 12.33 9.32
CA ILE A 98 -10.93 11.13 9.80
C ILE A 98 -11.30 10.20 8.64
N THR A 99 -11.92 10.76 7.60
CA THR A 99 -12.35 9.97 6.43
C THR A 99 -11.14 9.38 5.70
N ASN A 100 -10.04 10.11 5.61
CA ASN A 100 -8.83 9.58 4.99
C ASN A 100 -8.21 8.45 5.81
N PHE A 101 -8.11 8.56 7.15
CA PHE A 101 -7.61 7.45 7.97
C PHE A 101 -8.40 6.16 7.75
N LYS A 102 -9.74 6.26 7.69
CA LYS A 102 -10.61 5.12 7.38
C LYS A 102 -10.35 4.54 5.98
N LYS A 103 -10.17 5.40 4.98
CA LYS A 103 -9.87 4.96 3.60
C LYS A 103 -8.49 4.31 3.49
N ILE A 104 -7.47 4.90 4.11
CA ILE A 104 -6.11 4.35 4.15
C ILE A 104 -6.15 2.98 4.83
N GLY A 105 -6.80 2.86 6.00
CA GLY A 105 -6.96 1.59 6.69
C GLY A 105 -7.54 0.49 5.80
N LYS A 106 -8.64 0.79 5.09
CA LYS A 106 -9.23 -0.13 4.11
C LYS A 106 -8.28 -0.50 2.97
N PHE A 107 -7.53 0.45 2.42
CA PHE A 107 -6.57 0.15 1.36
C PHE A 107 -5.42 -0.74 1.86
N PHE A 108 -4.94 -0.55 3.08
CA PHE A 108 -3.94 -1.45 3.68
C PHE A 108 -4.49 -2.85 3.91
N LEU A 109 -5.76 -2.99 4.32
CA LEU A 109 -6.43 -4.30 4.40
C LEU A 109 -6.54 -4.97 3.02
N PHE A 110 -6.93 -4.22 1.98
CA PHE A 110 -6.92 -4.74 0.61
C PHE A 110 -5.52 -5.15 0.15
N CYS A 111 -4.48 -4.40 0.52
CA CYS A 111 -3.09 -4.77 0.22
C CYS A 111 -2.68 -6.06 0.93
N ALA A 112 -3.09 -6.28 2.18
CA ALA A 112 -2.77 -7.51 2.91
C ALA A 112 -3.26 -8.74 2.14
N PHE A 113 -4.55 -8.78 1.81
CA PHE A 113 -5.11 -9.88 1.03
C PHE A 113 -4.58 -9.91 -0.40
N GLY A 114 -4.40 -8.75 -1.03
CA GLY A 114 -3.87 -8.63 -2.39
C GLY A 114 -2.49 -9.23 -2.56
N PHE A 115 -1.54 -8.91 -1.66
CA PHE A 115 -0.21 -9.51 -1.67
C PHE A 115 -0.23 -11.00 -1.35
N SER A 116 -1.09 -11.44 -0.43
CA SER A 116 -1.24 -12.87 -0.11
C SER A 116 -1.77 -13.67 -1.32
N ILE A 117 -2.73 -13.11 -2.05
CA ILE A 117 -3.26 -13.70 -3.28
C ILE A 117 -2.17 -13.72 -4.36
N LEU A 118 -1.45 -12.61 -4.56
CA LEU A 118 -0.35 -12.54 -5.52
C LEU A 118 0.71 -13.61 -5.23
N GLU A 119 1.15 -13.74 -3.97
CA GLU A 119 2.12 -14.76 -3.56
C GLU A 119 1.60 -16.18 -3.84
N SER A 120 0.31 -16.42 -3.55
CA SER A 120 -0.31 -17.73 -3.79
C SER A 120 -0.36 -18.07 -5.28
N ILE A 121 -0.77 -17.11 -6.14
CA ILE A 121 -0.79 -17.26 -7.60
C ILE A 121 0.61 -17.60 -8.13
N VAL A 122 1.61 -16.83 -7.70
CA VAL A 122 3.00 -17.04 -8.09
C VAL A 122 3.48 -18.43 -7.69
N LYS A 123 3.19 -18.89 -6.48
CA LYS A 123 3.63 -20.22 -6.03
C LYS A 123 2.93 -21.37 -6.75
N ILE A 124 1.68 -21.18 -7.14
CA ILE A 124 0.95 -22.16 -7.97
C ILE A 124 1.59 -22.24 -9.36
N ILE A 125 1.85 -21.10 -10.00
CA ILE A 125 2.39 -21.07 -11.36
C ILE A 125 3.84 -21.57 -11.40
N VAL A 126 4.70 -21.07 -10.52
CA VAL A 126 6.15 -21.33 -10.57
C VAL A 126 6.53 -22.65 -9.92
N TYR A 127 5.92 -22.99 -8.78
CA TYR A 127 6.33 -24.14 -7.97
C TYR A 127 5.29 -25.28 -7.96
N ASN A 128 4.15 -25.11 -8.63
CA ASN A 128 3.02 -26.04 -8.59
C ASN A 128 2.58 -26.40 -7.16
N LYS A 129 2.66 -25.43 -6.24
CA LYS A 129 2.31 -25.60 -4.82
C LYS A 129 1.27 -24.59 -4.41
N PHE A 130 0.14 -25.09 -3.89
CA PHE A 130 -0.86 -24.25 -3.25
C PHE A 130 -0.47 -23.99 -1.80
N THR A 131 -0.02 -22.77 -1.50
CA THR A 131 0.18 -22.29 -0.13
C THR A 131 -0.34 -20.88 -0.03
N ILE A 132 -1.12 -20.60 1.01
CA ILE A 132 -1.59 -19.24 1.28
C ILE A 132 -0.42 -18.40 1.77
N GLY A 133 -0.21 -17.22 1.17
CA GLY A 133 0.82 -16.27 1.56
C GLY A 133 0.52 -15.56 2.88
N ILE A 134 0.45 -16.29 4.00
CA ILE A 134 0.36 -15.70 5.35
C ILE A 134 1.79 -15.54 5.87
N ASN A 135 2.38 -14.40 5.56
CA ASN A 135 3.75 -14.05 5.94
C ASN A 135 3.78 -12.76 6.79
N SER A 136 4.98 -12.31 7.14
CA SER A 136 5.17 -11.07 7.90
C SER A 136 4.60 -9.84 7.18
N VAL A 137 4.60 -9.83 5.85
CA VAL A 137 4.07 -8.73 5.02
C VAL A 137 2.55 -8.69 5.13
N PHE A 138 1.88 -9.83 5.03
CA PHE A 138 0.44 -9.94 5.28
C PHE A 138 0.08 -9.41 6.66
N ALA A 139 0.78 -9.87 7.70
CA ALA A 139 0.53 -9.45 9.08
C ALA A 139 0.74 -7.93 9.25
N LEU A 140 1.81 -7.38 8.68
CA LEU A 140 2.12 -5.96 8.75
C LEU A 140 1.03 -5.10 8.10
N PHE A 141 0.62 -5.43 6.87
CA PHE A 141 -0.45 -4.70 6.19
C PHE A 141 -1.79 -4.81 6.93
N LEU A 142 -2.10 -5.98 7.47
CA LEU A 142 -3.32 -6.22 8.23
C LEU A 142 -3.34 -5.39 9.53
N ILE A 143 -2.25 -5.42 10.31
CA ILE A 143 -2.14 -4.67 11.57
C ILE A 143 -2.23 -3.16 11.30
N ILE A 144 -1.49 -2.64 10.31
CA ILE A 144 -1.54 -1.21 9.96
C ILE A 144 -2.95 -0.83 9.48
N GLY A 145 -3.59 -1.66 8.65
CA GLY A 145 -4.93 -1.41 8.14
C GLY A 145 -5.99 -1.32 9.25
N LEU A 146 -5.95 -2.27 10.19
CA LEU A 146 -6.82 -2.24 11.37
C LEU A 146 -6.52 -1.04 12.27
N PHE A 147 -5.25 -0.77 12.53
CA PHE A 147 -4.81 0.34 13.38
C PHE A 147 -5.28 1.69 12.84
N LEU A 148 -5.15 1.95 11.53
CA LEU A 148 -5.59 3.22 10.93
C LEU A 148 -7.12 3.34 10.89
N THR A 149 -7.83 2.22 10.75
CA THR A 149 -9.30 2.20 10.85
C THR A 149 -9.74 2.54 12.26
N PHE A 150 -9.11 1.93 13.28
CA PHE A 150 -9.33 2.26 14.68
C PHE A 150 -9.00 3.74 14.98
N LEU A 151 -7.89 4.26 14.45
CA LEU A 151 -7.50 5.65 14.65
C LEU A 151 -8.56 6.62 14.10
N SER A 152 -9.20 6.30 12.97
CA SER A 152 -10.34 7.07 12.46
C SER A 152 -11.49 7.15 13.46
N GLU A 153 -11.77 6.09 14.22
CA GLU A 153 -12.85 6.06 15.20
C GLU A 153 -12.48 6.89 16.43
N VAL A 154 -11.25 6.75 16.93
CA VAL A 154 -10.73 7.57 18.03
C VAL A 154 -10.77 9.06 17.70
N PHE A 155 -10.34 9.45 16.49
CA PHE A 155 -10.40 10.86 16.08
C PHE A 155 -11.84 11.37 15.93
N LYS A 156 -12.79 10.51 15.54
CA LYS A 156 -14.21 10.87 15.48
C LYS A 156 -14.76 11.16 16.87
N ILE A 157 -14.42 10.34 17.87
CA ILE A 157 -14.83 10.55 19.27
C ILE A 157 -14.18 11.84 19.81
N ALA A 158 -12.89 12.05 19.55
CA ALA A 158 -12.18 13.24 19.99
C ALA A 158 -12.74 14.54 19.37
N LYS A 159 -13.16 14.50 18.09
CA LYS A 159 -13.84 15.62 17.43
C LYS A 159 -15.14 16.00 18.15
N ALA A 160 -15.98 15.02 18.46
CA ALA A 160 -17.25 15.25 19.16
C ALA A 160 -17.01 15.86 20.55
N ALA A 161 -16.07 15.31 21.32
CA ALA A 161 -15.72 15.86 22.64
C ALA A 161 -15.17 17.30 22.56
N LYS A 162 -14.41 17.63 21.52
CA LYS A 162 -13.92 19.00 21.28
C LYS A 162 -15.07 19.96 20.98
N GLU A 163 -16.01 19.54 20.14
CA GLU A 163 -17.19 20.35 19.77
C GLU A 163 -18.12 20.57 20.97
N GLU A 164 -18.35 19.57 21.81
CA GLU A 164 -19.13 19.71 23.06
C GLU A 164 -18.47 20.67 24.05
N ASN A 165 -17.14 20.63 24.17
CA ASN A 165 -16.40 21.55 25.05
C ASN A 165 -16.42 22.99 24.52
N GLU A 166 -16.42 23.20 23.20
CA GLU A 166 -16.56 24.53 22.60
C GLU A 166 -17.98 25.10 22.73
N LEU A 167 -19.00 24.25 22.92
CA LEU A 167 -20.39 24.68 23.13
C LEU A 167 -20.72 25.00 24.60
N THR A 168 -19.86 24.61 25.55
CA THR A 168 -20.08 24.74 27.00
C THR A 168 -19.27 25.86 27.66
N VAL A 169 -18.32 26.46 26.93
CA VAL A 169 -17.53 27.65 27.35
C VAL A 169 -18.16 28.91 26.75
#